data_AF-A0A954TYZ2-F1
#
_entry.id   AF-A0A954TYZ2-F1
#
_cell.length_a   1.000
_cell.length_b   1.000
_cell.length_c   1.000
_cell.angle_alpha   90.00
_cell.angle_beta   90.00
_cell.angle_gamma   90.00
#
_symmetry.space_group_name_H-M   'P 1'
#
loop_
_entity.id
_entity.type
_entity.pdbx_description
1 polymer ?
#
loop_
_entity_poly.entity_id
_entity_poly.type
_entity_poly.pdbx_seq_one_letter_code
_entity_poly.pdbx_strand_id
1 'polypeptide(L)' 'QGQTRHMYLVMLAYSLLVLQLRQDRAKDWALTRLKTIGQACRAMTIETLRTTLEWAIAEVTTKKKSVNHVKAQLGLT' A
#
# COMPACT_ATOMS: atom_id res chain seq x y z
N GLN A 1 -49.41 22.90 -8.58
CA GLN A 1 -48.07 23.02 -9.20
C GLN A 1 -46.90 23.07 -8.20
N GLY A 2 -47.12 23.23 -6.89
CA GLY A 2 -46.01 23.19 -5.90
C GLY A 2 -45.45 21.79 -5.61
N GLN A 3 -46.31 20.75 -5.59
CA GLN A 3 -45.90 19.38 -5.21
C GLN A 3 -44.86 18.76 -6.14
N THR A 4 -44.94 18.98 -7.46
CA THR A 4 -43.95 18.45 -8.41
C THR A 4 -42.58 19.10 -8.23
N ARG A 5 -42.52 20.40 -7.94
CA ARG A 5 -41.26 21.09 -7.63
C ARG A 5 -40.62 20.61 -6.33
N HIS A 6 -41.44 20.38 -5.29
CA HIS A 6 -40.95 19.78 -4.06
C HIS A 6 -40.41 18.37 -4.27
N MET A 7 -41.08 17.56 -5.09
CA MET A 7 -40.62 16.21 -5.41
C MET A 7 -39.27 16.22 -6.15
N TYR A 8 -39.07 17.13 -7.11
CA TYR A 8 -37.78 17.29 -7.80
C TYR A 8 -36.68 17.74 -6.84
N LEU A 9 -36.95 18.68 -5.93
CA LEU A 9 -35.97 19.14 -4.94
C LEU A 9 -35.57 18.03 -3.96
N VAL A 10 -36.53 17.24 -3.48
CA VAL A 10 -36.26 16.10 -2.60
C VAL A 10 -35.44 15.03 -3.33
N MET A 11 -35.78 14.74 -4.59
CA MET A 11 -35.07 13.76 -5.39
C MET A 11 -33.63 14.21 -5.71
N LEU A 12 -33.42 15.50 -5.94
CA LEU A 12 -32.09 16.09 -6.14
C LEU A 12 -31.24 16.01 -4.86
N ALA A 13 -31.82 16.40 -3.72
CA ALA A 13 -31.16 16.30 -2.43
C ALA A 13 -30.79 14.84 -2.07
N TYR A 14 -31.70 13.90 -2.34
CA TYR A 14 -31.44 12.47 -2.15
C TYR A 14 -30.33 11.95 -3.06
N SER A 15 -30.34 12.33 -4.34
CA SER A 15 -29.31 11.92 -5.30
C SER A 15 -27.92 12.44 -4.92
N LEU A 16 -27.84 13.70 -4.45
CA LEU A 16 -26.61 14.28 -3.95
C LEU A 16 -26.11 13.58 -2.68
N LEU A 17 -27.00 13.25 -1.75
CA LEU A 17 -26.67 12.51 -0.53
C LEU A 17 -26.11 11.11 -0.87
N VAL A 18 -26.75 10.39 -1.78
CA VAL A 18 -26.29 9.07 -2.24
C VAL A 18 -24.93 9.17 -2.93
N LEU A 19 -24.70 10.23 -3.71
CA LEU A 19 -23.42 10.46 -4.38
C LEU A 19 -22.29 10.72 -3.37
N GLN A 20 -22.53 11.60 -2.38
CA GLN A 20 -21.58 11.91 -1.30
C GLN A 20 -21.24 10.65 -0.49
N LEU A 21 -22.25 9.91 -0.03
CA LEU A 21 -22.06 8.66 0.71
C LEU A 21 -21.35 7.55 -0.07
N ARG A 22 -21.41 7.58 -1.41
CA ARG A 22 -20.65 6.64 -2.27
C ARG A 22 -19.20 7.09 -2.44
N GLN A 23 -18.95 8.39 -2.58
CA GLN A 23 -17.60 8.92 -2.71
C GLN A 23 -16.78 8.73 -1.42
N ASP A 24 -17.38 8.97 -0.25
CA ASP A 24 -16.69 8.74 1.04
C ASP A 24 -16.31 7.27 1.22
N ARG A 25 -17.23 6.35 0.93
CA ARG A 25 -16.93 4.91 1.00
C ARG A 25 -15.87 4.45 0.00
N ALA A 26 -15.86 5.01 -1.21
CA ALA A 26 -14.83 4.69 -2.20
C ALA A 26 -13.45 5.20 -1.77
N LYS A 27 -13.39 6.40 -1.18
CA LYS A 27 -12.17 7.00 -0.63
C LYS A 27 -11.63 6.19 0.54
N ASP A 28 -12.49 5.83 1.50
CA ASP A 28 -12.09 5.02 2.66
C ASP A 28 -11.65 3.62 2.26
N TRP A 29 -12.34 3.00 1.30
CA TRP A 29 -11.92 1.72 0.71
C TRP A 29 -10.54 1.84 0.05
N ALA A 30 -10.31 2.88 -0.76
CA ALA A 30 -9.03 3.10 -1.43
C ALA A 30 -7.89 3.35 -0.42
N LEU A 31 -8.13 4.18 0.60
CA LEU A 31 -7.17 4.44 1.67
C LEU A 31 -6.82 3.16 2.45
N THR A 32 -7.84 2.38 2.83
CA THR A 32 -7.65 1.12 3.53
C THR A 32 -6.87 0.12 2.68
N ARG A 33 -7.24 -0.04 1.40
CA ARG A 33 -6.58 -0.96 0.47
C ARG A 33 -5.12 -0.55 0.22
N LEU A 34 -4.86 0.74 -0.02
CA LEU A 34 -3.51 1.27 -0.24
C LEU A 34 -2.64 1.11 1.02
N LYS A 35 -3.21 1.35 2.20
CA LYS A 35 -2.52 1.10 3.48
C LYS A 35 -2.15 -0.38 3.62
N THR A 36 -3.06 -1.30 3.34
CA THR A 36 -2.79 -2.74 3.41
C THR A 36 -1.71 -3.18 2.42
N ILE A 37 -1.76 -2.69 1.17
CA ILE A 37 -0.71 -2.96 0.18
C ILE A 37 0.63 -2.39 0.64
N GLY A 38 0.64 -1.15 1.15
CA GLY A 38 1.85 -0.54 1.70
C GLY A 38 2.43 -1.31 2.89
N GLN A 39 1.58 -1.84 3.77
CA GLN A 39 2.02 -2.71 4.87
C GLN A 39 2.61 -4.03 4.36
N ALA A 40 1.97 -4.66 3.38
CA ALA A 40 2.47 -5.89 2.76
C ALA A 40 3.83 -5.66 2.06
N CYS A 41 3.96 -4.59 1.28
CA CYS A 41 5.23 -4.21 0.65
C CYS A 41 6.31 -3.94 1.70
N ARG A 42 5.99 -3.21 2.76
CA ARG A 42 6.95 -2.93 3.84
C ARG A 42 7.39 -4.21 4.56
N ALA A 43 6.47 -5.12 4.83
CA ALA A 43 6.79 -6.42 5.42
C ALA A 43 7.70 -7.24 4.49
N MET A 44 7.39 -7.28 3.18
CA MET A 44 8.19 -7.98 2.19
C MET A 44 9.60 -7.39 2.05
N THR A 45 9.74 -6.06 2.09
CA THR A 45 11.05 -5.39 2.07
C THR A 45 11.86 -5.72 3.31
N ILE A 46 11.25 -5.68 4.50
CA ILE A 46 11.92 -6.05 5.76
C ILE A 46 12.39 -7.50 5.71
N GLU A 47 11.53 -8.40 5.25
CA GLU A 47 11.85 -9.83 5.19
C GLU A 47 12.94 -10.13 4.15
N THR A 48 12.90 -9.44 3.01
CA THR A 48 13.93 -9.54 1.98
C THR A 48 15.25 -9.02 2.52
N LEU A 49 15.25 -7.84 3.17
CA LEU A 49 16.44 -7.27 3.80
C LEU A 49 17.03 -8.20 4.86
N ARG A 50 16.18 -8.78 5.72
CA ARG A 50 16.58 -9.77 6.74
C ARG A 50 17.26 -10.97 6.10
N THR A 51 16.62 -11.57 5.09
CA THR A 51 17.15 -12.73 4.37
C THR A 51 18.48 -12.40 3.69
N THR A 52 18.59 -11.22 3.07
CA THR A 52 19.84 -10.76 2.44
C THR A 52 20.96 -10.56 3.45
N LEU A 53 20.67 -10.00 4.63
CA LEU A 53 21.65 -9.83 5.70
C LEU A 53 22.10 -11.17 6.28
N GLU A 54 21.17 -12.09 6.54
CA GLU A 54 21.49 -13.46 7.01
C GLU A 54 22.38 -14.19 6.00
N TRP A 55 22.04 -14.10 4.71
CA TRP A 55 22.87 -14.63 3.64
C TRP A 55 24.27 -14.01 3.62
N ALA A 56 24.37 -12.68 3.70
CA ALA A 56 25.66 -11.98 3.67
C ALA A 56 26.55 -12.36 4.87
N ILE A 57 25.97 -12.49 6.06
CA ILE A 57 26.69 -12.93 7.26
C ILE A 57 27.18 -14.37 7.09
N ALA A 58 26.33 -15.28 6.62
CA ALA A 58 26.73 -16.66 6.37
C ALA A 58 27.85 -16.77 5.31
N GLU A 59 27.82 -15.95 4.28
CA GLU A 59 28.81 -15.94 3.21
C GLU A 59 30.20 -15.48 3.71
N VAL A 60 30.23 -14.49 4.61
CA VAL A 60 31.48 -13.98 5.21
C VAL A 60 31.99 -14.92 6.30
N THR A 61 31.12 -15.38 7.21
CA THR A 61 31.53 -16.17 8.38
C THR A 61 31.82 -17.63 8.02
N THR A 62 30.97 -18.27 7.23
CA THR A 62 31.07 -19.72 6.95
C THR A 62 31.97 -20.01 5.77
N LYS A 63 31.88 -19.21 4.70
CA LYS A 63 32.63 -19.45 3.46
C LYS A 63 33.92 -18.64 3.35
N LYS A 64 34.24 -17.82 4.38
CA LYS A 64 35.40 -16.91 4.42
C LYS A 64 35.57 -16.07 3.15
N LYS A 65 34.45 -15.74 2.47
CA LYS A 65 34.52 -14.94 1.25
C LYS A 65 34.93 -13.51 1.60
N SER A 66 35.70 -12.89 0.71
CA SER A 66 36.13 -11.50 0.91
C SER A 66 34.90 -10.58 0.90
N VAL A 67 34.91 -9.59 1.79
CA VAL A 67 33.84 -8.59 1.90
C VAL A 67 33.60 -7.89 0.55
N ASN A 68 34.65 -7.74 -0.26
CA ASN A 68 34.56 -7.16 -1.61
C ASN A 68 33.73 -8.02 -2.57
N HIS A 69 33.79 -9.35 -2.47
CA HIS A 69 32.97 -10.25 -3.30
C HIS A 69 31.49 -10.15 -2.91
N VAL A 70 31.20 -10.06 -1.60
CA VAL A 70 29.83 -9.88 -1.11
C VAL A 70 29.26 -8.51 -1.51
N LYS A 71 30.08 -7.44 -1.44
CA LYS A 71 29.69 -6.11 -1.92
C LYS A 71 29.40 -6.08 -3.42
N ALA A 72 30.21 -6.74 -4.23
CA ALA A 72 29.99 -6.84 -5.67
C ALA A 72 28.67 -7.58 -5.99
N GLN A 73 28.39 -8.67 -5.27
CA GLN A 73 27.17 -9.45 -5.48
C GLN A 73 25.90 -8.75 -4.98
N LEU A 74 26.02 -7.86 -3.99
CA LEU A 74 24.94 -6.98 -3.53
C LEU A 74 24.80 -5.70 -4.37
N GLY A 75 25.67 -5.46 -5.36
CA GLY A 75 25.68 -4.23 -6.16
C GLY A 75 26.05 -2.98 -5.37
N LEU A 76 26.80 -3.12 -4.28
CA LEU A 76 27.23 -2.04 -3.38
C LEU A 76 28.61 -1.46 -3.72
N THR A 77 29.14 -1.80 -4.91
CA THR A 77 30.50 -1.46 -5.38
C THR A 77 30.45 -1.00 -6.83
#